data_AF-A0A964PDY6-F1
#
_entry.id   AF-A0A964PDY6-F1
#
_cell.length_a   1.000
_cell.length_b   1.000
_cell.length_c   1.000
_cell.angle_alpha   90.00
_cell.angle_beta   90.00
_cell.angle_gamma   90.00
#
_symmetry.space_group_name_H-M   'P 1'
#
loop_
_entity.id
_entity.type
_entity.pdbx_description
1 polymer ?
#
loop_
_entity_poly.entity_id
_entity_poly.type
_entity_poly.pdbx_seq_one_letter_code
_entity_poly.pdbx_strand_id
1 'polypeptide(L)'
;MSHHPSRRDFLQKTAADRAASLILPRSLFAQTPAPTFHFIHIDTLTSWPISDPVSWPLANAHEPILARAAEGLAKLTPNDADRILRLVVRRCRLNLIELHADQVVIHHWGTKRADLRPFFKVHRLARKNIEVTLRDRKKEAVTIQHGDDFLFGVPIASDFPLDLFRTKWANRFQNEPDDLEAAPNTRSGFAWNGVEDDRIPWIALKSAWRRSAPGVCLNCSGEPFWTNFGLRQTGMFNRSPCFEYICGECCRLFRDESVKDVRGWIVENLDEGVRPSDEIIWGRRVKWQ
;
A
#
# COMPACT_ATOMS: atom_id res chain seq x y z
N MET A 1 -28.51 25.40 -20.61
CA MET A 1 -28.08 25.09 -19.23
C MET A 1 -26.58 24.87 -19.27
N SER A 2 -25.80 25.81 -18.73
CA SER A 2 -24.34 25.69 -18.68
C SER A 2 -23.97 24.62 -17.66
N HIS A 3 -23.35 23.54 -18.12
CA HIS A 3 -22.79 22.52 -17.23
C HIS A 3 -21.58 23.16 -16.53
N HIS A 4 -21.75 23.65 -15.30
CA HIS A 4 -20.59 24.06 -14.51
C HIS A 4 -19.80 22.80 -14.13
N PRO A 5 -18.50 22.73 -14.48
CA PRO A 5 -17.68 21.56 -14.18
C PRO A 5 -17.60 21.37 -12.67
N SER A 6 -17.92 20.16 -12.20
CA SER A 6 -17.82 19.81 -10.80
C SER A 6 -16.36 19.50 -10.42
N ARG A 7 -16.05 19.44 -9.10
CA ARG A 7 -14.73 18.99 -8.62
C ARG A 7 -14.36 17.61 -9.15
N ARG A 8 -15.35 16.72 -9.26
CA ARG A 8 -15.15 15.36 -9.78
C ARG A 8 -14.77 15.42 -11.26
N ASP A 9 -15.44 16.27 -12.04
CA ASP A 9 -15.17 16.42 -13.47
C ASP A 9 -13.77 17.00 -13.71
N PHE A 10 -13.34 17.99 -12.91
CA PHE A 10 -11.98 18.52 -12.97
C PHE A 10 -10.94 17.43 -12.69
N LEU A 11 -11.13 16.64 -11.63
CA LEU A 11 -10.18 15.58 -11.24
C LEU A 11 -10.17 14.44 -12.28
N GLN A 12 -11.33 14.07 -12.81
CA GLN A 12 -11.44 13.04 -13.86
C GLN A 12 -10.82 13.51 -15.17
N LYS A 13 -11.08 14.75 -15.59
CA LYS A 13 -10.49 15.33 -16.81
C LYS A 13 -8.97 15.47 -16.68
N THR A 14 -8.48 15.96 -15.54
CA THR A 14 -7.03 16.09 -15.29
C THR A 14 -6.33 14.73 -15.24
N ALA A 15 -6.99 13.71 -14.68
CA ALA A 15 -6.48 12.34 -14.67
C ALA A 15 -6.50 11.71 -16.07
N ALA A 16 -7.57 11.90 -16.85
CA ALA A 16 -7.72 11.33 -18.18
C ALA A 16 -6.81 12.00 -19.23
N ASP A 17 -6.75 13.33 -19.26
CA ASP A 17 -5.93 14.10 -20.21
C ASP A 17 -4.42 13.86 -20.02
N ARG A 18 -4.00 13.33 -18.86
CA ARG A 18 -2.58 13.15 -18.52
C ARG A 18 -2.16 11.72 -18.20
N ALA A 19 -3.09 10.77 -18.11
CA ALA A 19 -2.75 9.34 -18.19
C ALA A 19 -2.02 9.01 -19.50
N ALA A 20 -2.24 9.80 -20.56
CA ALA A 20 -1.52 9.74 -21.82
C ALA A 20 -0.08 10.33 -21.78
N SER A 21 0.31 11.07 -20.72
CA SER A 21 1.65 11.70 -20.59
C SER A 21 2.51 11.16 -19.44
N LEU A 22 2.06 10.09 -18.75
CA LEU A 22 2.72 9.53 -17.55
C LEU A 22 4.00 8.72 -17.80
N ILE A 23 4.63 8.84 -18.97
CA ILE A 23 6.00 8.35 -19.17
C ILE A 23 6.95 9.50 -18.84
N LEU A 24 7.22 9.70 -17.56
CA LEU A 24 8.38 10.48 -17.15
C LEU A 24 9.64 9.78 -17.70
N PRO A 25 10.53 10.48 -18.43
CA PRO A 25 11.76 9.86 -18.91
C PRO A 25 12.60 9.36 -17.73
N ARG A 26 13.24 8.21 -17.91
CA ARG A 26 14.12 7.54 -16.92
C ARG A 26 15.33 8.38 -16.46
N SER A 27 15.47 9.63 -16.90
CA SER A 27 16.64 10.48 -16.74
C SER A 27 16.47 11.66 -15.77
N LEU A 28 15.70 11.52 -14.69
CA LEU A 28 15.68 12.52 -13.61
C LEU A 28 17.01 12.63 -12.85
N PHE A 29 18.00 11.76 -13.15
CA PHE A 29 19.22 11.59 -12.36
C PHE A 29 20.51 12.08 -13.03
N ALA A 30 20.45 12.85 -14.13
CA ALA A 30 21.66 13.25 -14.86
C ALA A 30 21.91 14.77 -15.00
N GLN A 31 20.98 15.64 -14.60
CA GLN A 31 21.18 17.09 -14.56
C GLN A 31 20.27 17.62 -13.45
N THR A 32 20.72 18.50 -12.56
CA THR A 32 19.92 19.06 -11.45
C THR A 32 18.59 19.59 -11.99
N PRO A 33 17.46 18.86 -11.83
CA PRO A 33 16.19 19.33 -12.34
C PRO A 33 15.65 20.37 -11.37
N ALA A 34 14.99 21.40 -11.88
CA ALA A 34 14.16 22.26 -11.06
C ALA A 34 13.16 21.39 -10.25
N PRO A 35 12.83 21.78 -9.00
CA PRO A 35 11.88 21.03 -8.19
C PRO A 35 10.57 20.86 -8.96
N THR A 36 10.08 19.62 -8.99
CA THR A 36 8.79 19.31 -9.63
C THR A 36 7.72 19.32 -8.56
N PHE A 37 6.70 20.16 -8.73
CA PHE A 37 5.63 20.32 -7.75
C PHE A 37 4.39 19.53 -8.16
N HIS A 38 3.70 18.95 -7.18
CA HIS A 38 2.40 18.31 -7.38
C HIS A 38 1.42 18.74 -6.30
N PHE A 39 0.17 18.96 -6.67
CA PHE A 39 -0.92 18.88 -5.70
C PHE A 39 -1.49 17.47 -5.70
N ILE A 40 -1.85 16.98 -4.52
CA ILE A 40 -2.66 15.77 -4.33
C ILE A 40 -3.91 16.11 -3.54
N HIS A 41 -5.07 15.65 -4.04
CA HIS A 41 -6.33 15.80 -3.32
C HIS A 41 -6.50 14.67 -2.30
N ILE A 42 -6.81 15.03 -1.05
CA ILE A 42 -6.78 14.11 0.09
C ILE A 42 -7.79 12.97 -0.06
N ASP A 43 -8.99 13.26 -0.55
CA ASP A 43 -10.07 12.26 -0.55
C ASP A 43 -10.00 11.33 -1.79
N THR A 44 -9.56 11.85 -2.93
CA THR A 44 -9.54 11.09 -4.20
C THR A 44 -8.16 10.52 -4.53
N LEU A 45 -7.12 10.96 -3.82
CA LEU A 45 -5.71 10.64 -4.05
C LEU A 45 -5.22 10.99 -5.47
N THR A 46 -6.01 11.76 -6.21
CA THR A 46 -5.66 12.25 -7.53
C THR A 46 -4.59 13.32 -7.36
N SER A 47 -3.46 13.13 -8.02
CA SER A 47 -2.36 14.08 -8.03
C SER A 47 -2.13 14.64 -9.43
N TRP A 48 -1.70 15.89 -9.52
CA TRP A 48 -1.33 16.52 -10.79
C TRP A 48 -0.12 17.44 -10.61
N PRO A 49 0.77 17.52 -11.61
CA PRO A 49 1.90 18.43 -11.57
C PRO A 49 1.45 19.88 -11.75
N ILE A 50 2.17 20.78 -11.10
CA ILE A 50 2.03 22.23 -11.23
C ILE A 50 3.42 22.84 -11.46
N SER A 51 3.48 23.96 -12.18
CA SER A 51 4.73 24.65 -12.48
C SER A 51 5.30 25.37 -11.25
N ASP A 52 4.44 26.03 -10.50
CA ASP A 52 4.81 26.81 -9.33
C ASP A 52 3.64 26.81 -8.32
N PRO A 53 3.88 26.46 -7.04
CA PRO A 53 2.81 26.27 -6.07
C PRO A 53 2.20 27.57 -5.54
N VAL A 54 2.73 28.73 -5.95
CA VAL A 54 2.23 30.06 -5.58
C VAL A 54 1.44 30.69 -6.73
N SER A 55 2.04 30.74 -7.91
CA SER A 55 1.49 31.34 -9.12
C SER A 55 0.31 30.53 -9.66
N TRP A 56 0.38 29.19 -9.59
CA TRP A 56 -0.70 28.35 -10.10
C TRP A 56 -2.02 28.57 -9.34
N PRO A 57 -2.07 28.54 -7.99
CA PRO A 57 -3.31 28.85 -7.28
C PRO A 57 -3.88 30.24 -7.55
N LEU A 58 -3.04 31.27 -7.69
CA LEU A 58 -3.50 32.63 -7.99
C LEU A 58 -4.17 32.70 -9.37
N ALA A 59 -3.57 32.08 -10.38
CA ALA A 59 -4.12 32.06 -11.74
C ALA A 59 -5.41 31.21 -11.85
N ASN A 60 -5.54 30.18 -11.02
CA ASN A 60 -6.62 29.18 -11.09
C ASN A 60 -7.63 29.31 -9.93
N ALA A 61 -7.71 30.47 -9.27
CA ALA A 61 -8.53 30.66 -8.07
C ALA A 61 -10.03 30.33 -8.27
N HIS A 62 -10.52 30.42 -9.51
CA HIS A 62 -11.90 30.11 -9.91
C HIS A 62 -12.17 28.61 -10.10
N GLU A 63 -11.14 27.76 -10.12
CA GLU A 63 -11.31 26.32 -10.31
C GLU A 63 -12.09 25.68 -9.14
N PRO A 64 -12.95 24.68 -9.39
CA PRO A 64 -13.78 24.05 -8.35
C PRO A 64 -12.97 23.48 -7.17
N ILE A 65 -11.73 23.05 -7.43
CA ILE A 65 -10.82 22.51 -6.42
C ILE A 65 -10.29 23.60 -5.47
N LEU A 66 -10.22 24.86 -5.94
CA LEU A 66 -9.78 26.02 -5.17
C LEU A 66 -10.92 26.91 -4.66
N ALA A 67 -12.17 26.59 -5.00
CA ALA A 67 -13.35 27.39 -4.63
C ALA A 67 -13.41 27.80 -3.14
N ARG A 68 -12.91 26.96 -2.21
CA ARG A 68 -12.89 27.26 -0.76
C ARG A 68 -11.82 28.26 -0.34
N ALA A 69 -10.84 28.52 -1.21
CA ALA A 69 -9.77 29.49 -1.02
C ALA A 69 -9.91 30.71 -1.94
N ALA A 70 -10.82 30.69 -2.92
CA ALA A 70 -10.94 31.69 -3.98
C ALA A 70 -10.94 33.15 -3.47
N GLU A 71 -11.85 33.48 -2.54
CA GLU A 71 -11.93 34.83 -1.96
C GLU A 71 -10.66 35.26 -1.21
N GLY A 72 -9.97 34.30 -0.60
CA GLY A 72 -8.70 34.55 0.08
C GLY A 72 -7.57 34.76 -0.91
N LEU A 73 -7.51 33.94 -1.98
CA LEU A 73 -6.51 34.04 -3.04
C LEU A 73 -6.63 35.36 -3.81
N ALA A 74 -7.84 35.86 -4.04
CA ALA A 74 -8.09 37.14 -4.72
C ALA A 74 -7.47 38.36 -4.01
N LYS A 75 -7.07 38.21 -2.74
CA LYS A 75 -6.47 39.27 -1.91
C LYS A 75 -4.96 39.13 -1.77
N LEU A 76 -4.36 38.11 -2.36
CA LEU A 76 -2.94 37.77 -2.20
C LEU A 76 -2.19 38.00 -3.50
N THR A 77 -0.90 38.28 -3.37
CA THR A 77 0.03 38.48 -4.48
C THR A 77 1.10 37.39 -4.48
N PRO A 78 1.91 37.25 -5.55
CA PRO A 78 3.03 36.30 -5.54
C PRO A 78 4.03 36.49 -4.38
N ASN A 79 4.09 37.68 -3.79
CA ASN A 79 4.93 37.96 -2.62
C ASN A 79 4.39 37.33 -1.31
N ASP A 80 3.13 36.87 -1.31
CA ASP A 80 2.47 36.24 -0.15
C ASP A 80 2.60 34.70 -0.16
N ALA A 81 3.70 34.17 -0.68
CA ALA A 81 3.91 32.74 -0.94
C ALA A 81 3.46 31.82 0.21
N ASP A 82 3.94 32.06 1.44
CA ASP A 82 3.60 31.21 2.59
C ASP A 82 2.11 31.29 2.97
N ARG A 83 1.49 32.47 2.88
CA ARG A 83 0.04 32.63 3.11
C ARG A 83 -0.77 31.88 2.06
N ILE A 84 -0.35 31.92 0.80
CA ILE A 84 -1.00 31.20 -0.29
C ILE A 84 -0.96 29.68 -0.03
N LEU A 85 0.24 29.14 0.26
CA LEU A 85 0.40 27.71 0.54
C LEU A 85 -0.44 27.27 1.73
N ARG A 86 -0.39 28.00 2.86
CA ARG A 86 -1.21 27.71 4.04
C ARG A 86 -2.70 27.73 3.70
N LEU A 87 -3.15 28.72 2.95
CA LEU A 87 -4.57 28.88 2.60
C LEU A 87 -5.06 27.68 1.77
N VAL A 88 -4.31 27.31 0.73
CA VAL A 88 -4.66 26.21 -0.18
C VAL A 88 -4.67 24.87 0.56
N VAL A 89 -3.57 24.53 1.24
CA VAL A 89 -3.45 23.25 1.97
C VAL A 89 -4.50 23.13 3.09
N ARG A 90 -4.85 24.24 3.75
CA ARG A 90 -5.88 24.27 4.80
C ARG A 90 -7.31 24.12 4.26
N ARG A 91 -7.67 24.88 3.23
CA ARG A 91 -9.07 25.07 2.80
C ARG A 91 -9.49 24.09 1.71
N CYS A 92 -8.57 23.67 0.85
CA CYS A 92 -8.90 22.96 -0.39
C CYS A 92 -8.75 21.43 -0.30
N ARG A 93 -8.42 20.89 0.89
CA ARG A 93 -8.11 19.44 1.08
C ARG A 93 -7.01 18.97 0.11
N LEU A 94 -6.00 19.82 -0.09
CA LEU A 94 -4.85 19.51 -0.92
C LEU A 94 -3.62 19.33 -0.03
N ASN A 95 -2.73 18.44 -0.42
CA ASN A 95 -1.34 18.48 0.03
C ASN A 95 -0.46 18.89 -1.14
N LEU A 96 0.57 19.67 -0.87
CA LEU A 96 1.61 20.00 -1.85
C LEU A 96 2.75 19.00 -1.66
N ILE A 97 3.25 18.47 -2.77
CA ILE A 97 4.42 17.60 -2.82
C ILE A 97 5.48 18.31 -3.66
N GLU A 98 6.68 18.47 -3.11
CA GLU A 98 7.85 18.99 -3.80
C GLU A 98 8.83 17.83 -4.00
N LEU A 99 9.18 17.56 -5.25
CA LEU A 99 10.11 16.49 -5.62
C LEU A 99 11.49 17.07 -5.86
N HIS A 100 12.46 16.58 -5.10
CA HIS A 100 13.90 16.78 -5.30
C HIS A 100 14.56 15.44 -5.67
N ALA A 101 15.85 15.46 -5.99
CA ALA A 101 16.57 14.25 -6.43
C ALA A 101 16.49 13.10 -5.41
N ASP A 102 16.79 13.39 -4.13
CA ASP A 102 16.82 12.40 -3.04
C ASP A 102 15.88 12.75 -1.88
N GLN A 103 15.03 13.75 -2.07
CA GLN A 103 14.12 14.25 -1.03
C GLN A 103 12.73 14.53 -1.60
N VAL A 104 11.71 14.19 -0.82
CA VAL A 104 10.31 14.56 -1.08
C VAL A 104 9.82 15.40 0.08
N VAL A 105 9.37 16.62 -0.19
CA VAL A 105 8.76 17.49 0.83
C VAL A 105 7.25 17.44 0.67
N ILE A 106 6.50 17.11 1.72
CA ILE A 106 5.04 17.14 1.71
C ILE A 106 4.53 18.17 2.69
N HIS A 107 3.74 19.12 2.19
CA HIS A 107 3.01 20.08 3.00
C HIS A 107 1.58 19.64 3.24
N HIS A 108 1.19 19.53 4.50
CA HIS A 108 -0.16 19.17 4.91
C HIS A 108 -0.66 20.07 6.05
N TRP A 109 -1.96 19.95 6.38
CA TRP A 109 -2.59 20.77 7.43
C TRP A 109 -3.12 19.90 8.58
N GLY A 110 -2.37 19.82 9.67
CA GLY A 110 -2.71 18.97 10.82
C GLY A 110 -2.88 17.52 10.41
N THR A 111 -3.96 16.88 10.86
CA THR A 111 -4.30 15.49 10.52
C THR A 111 -4.78 15.30 9.08
N LYS A 112 -4.95 16.37 8.29
CA LYS A 112 -5.42 16.30 6.90
C LYS A 112 -4.26 15.98 5.96
N ARG A 113 -3.82 14.73 5.98
CA ARG A 113 -2.79 14.19 5.09
C ARG A 113 -3.40 13.10 4.20
N ALA A 114 -3.15 13.17 2.90
CA ALA A 114 -3.52 12.15 1.93
C ALA A 114 -2.77 10.84 2.23
N ASP A 115 -3.32 9.71 1.80
CA ASP A 115 -2.53 8.49 1.69
C ASP A 115 -1.54 8.65 0.53
N LEU A 116 -0.26 8.78 0.86
CA LEU A 116 0.80 9.04 -0.11
C LEU A 116 1.32 7.75 -0.78
N ARG A 117 0.94 6.56 -0.30
CA ARG A 117 1.45 5.28 -0.82
C ARG A 117 1.18 5.10 -2.33
N PRO A 118 -0.03 5.41 -2.87
CA PRO A 118 -0.25 5.34 -4.32
C PRO A 118 0.65 6.28 -5.11
N PHE A 119 0.84 7.52 -4.63
CA PHE A 119 1.71 8.50 -5.26
C PHE A 119 3.16 8.01 -5.29
N PHE A 120 3.68 7.57 -4.15
CA PHE A 120 5.03 7.03 -4.03
C PHE A 120 5.25 5.81 -4.92
N LYS A 121 4.25 4.94 -5.07
CA LYS A 121 4.29 3.79 -5.99
C LYS A 121 4.41 4.23 -7.45
N VAL A 122 3.50 5.09 -7.91
CA VAL A 122 3.47 5.57 -9.31
C VAL A 122 4.78 6.25 -9.69
N HIS A 123 5.34 7.05 -8.78
CA HIS A 123 6.58 7.78 -8.99
C HIS A 123 7.85 7.01 -8.58
N ARG A 124 7.72 5.75 -8.12
CA ARG A 124 8.81 4.86 -7.67
C ARG A 124 9.69 5.47 -6.57
N LEU A 125 9.10 6.28 -5.68
CA LEU A 125 9.76 7.00 -4.59
C LEU A 125 9.83 6.18 -3.29
N ALA A 126 9.14 5.04 -3.23
CA ALA A 126 9.06 4.21 -2.03
C ALA A 126 10.35 3.41 -1.77
N ARG A 127 11.46 4.09 -1.45
CA ARG A 127 12.80 3.51 -1.27
C ARG A 127 13.50 4.13 -0.06
N LYS A 128 14.38 3.36 0.58
CA LYS A 128 15.13 3.75 1.78
C LYS A 128 15.98 5.00 1.62
N ASN A 129 16.54 5.21 0.42
CA ASN A 129 17.43 6.33 0.12
C ASN A 129 16.68 7.64 -0.16
N ILE A 130 15.34 7.63 -0.23
CA ILE A 130 14.55 8.85 -0.40
C ILE A 130 14.17 9.36 0.99
N GLU A 131 14.64 10.57 1.32
CA GLU A 131 14.20 11.27 2.52
C GLU A 131 12.82 11.89 2.28
N VAL A 132 11.91 11.74 3.23
CA VAL A 132 10.57 12.31 3.15
C VAL A 132 10.37 13.30 4.29
N THR A 133 10.35 14.58 3.95
CA THR A 133 10.11 15.66 4.91
C THR A 133 8.63 16.01 4.93
N LEU A 134 7.96 15.71 6.03
CA LEU A 134 6.56 16.08 6.29
C LEU A 134 6.51 17.41 7.03
N ARG A 135 5.88 18.43 6.43
CA ARG A 135 5.69 19.76 7.01
C ARG A 135 4.22 19.98 7.36
N ASP A 136 3.90 19.94 8.66
CA ASP A 136 2.59 20.30 9.18
C ASP A 136 2.47 21.82 9.30
N ARG A 137 1.83 22.45 8.31
CA ARG A 137 1.61 23.91 8.24
C ARG A 137 0.62 24.45 9.29
N LYS A 138 -0.04 23.58 10.05
CA LYS A 138 -0.90 24.00 11.17
C LYS A 138 -0.08 24.24 12.44
N LYS A 139 0.92 23.39 12.68
CA LYS A 139 1.74 23.38 13.90
C LYS A 139 3.16 23.90 13.67
N GLU A 140 3.53 24.17 12.42
CA GLU A 140 4.92 24.40 11.99
C GLU A 140 5.87 23.27 12.40
N ALA A 141 5.34 22.05 12.50
CA ALA A 141 6.13 20.87 12.84
C ALA A 141 6.70 20.23 11.58
N VAL A 142 7.93 19.74 11.70
CA VAL A 142 8.61 18.98 10.65
C VAL A 142 8.91 17.58 11.17
N THR A 143 8.61 16.57 10.36
CA THR A 143 8.93 15.17 10.67
C THR A 143 9.64 14.57 9.48
N ILE A 144 10.71 13.82 9.74
CA ILE A 144 11.47 13.13 8.71
C ILE A 144 11.06 11.65 8.73
N GLN A 145 10.83 11.11 7.54
CA GLN A 145 10.53 9.70 7.27
C GLN A 145 11.38 9.24 6.09
N HIS A 146 11.35 7.94 5.79
CA HIS A 146 12.01 7.38 4.62
C HIS A 146 10.97 6.94 3.59
N GLY A 147 11.38 6.91 2.31
CA GLY A 147 10.47 6.53 1.23
C GLY A 147 9.86 5.13 1.42
N ASP A 148 10.59 4.20 2.02
CA ASP A 148 10.09 2.84 2.29
C ASP A 148 9.01 2.78 3.38
N ASP A 149 8.83 3.83 4.19
CA ASP A 149 7.67 3.97 5.08
C ASP A 149 6.34 4.09 4.30
N PHE A 150 6.42 4.45 3.01
CA PHE A 150 5.29 4.59 2.11
C PHE A 150 5.05 3.37 1.21
N LEU A 151 5.66 2.22 1.55
CA LEU A 151 5.28 0.93 0.96
C LEU A 151 3.97 0.42 1.59
N PHE A 152 3.15 -0.25 0.79
CA PHE A 152 2.01 -1.02 1.29
C PHE A 152 2.49 -2.28 2.04
N GLY A 153 1.66 -2.75 2.98
CA GLY A 153 1.99 -3.90 3.81
C GLY A 153 2.97 -3.58 4.94
N VAL A 154 3.14 -4.53 5.84
CA VAL A 154 4.02 -4.42 7.00
C VAL A 154 5.39 -4.98 6.62
N PRO A 155 6.52 -4.37 7.06
CA PRO A 155 7.83 -5.02 6.93
C PRO A 155 7.78 -6.42 7.53
N ILE A 156 8.34 -7.41 6.83
CA ILE A 156 8.54 -8.72 7.42
C ILE A 156 9.53 -8.61 8.59
N ALA A 157 9.43 -9.52 9.56
CA ALA A 157 10.39 -9.59 10.65
C ALA A 157 11.81 -9.84 10.08
N SER A 158 12.83 -9.24 10.70
CA SER A 158 14.22 -9.33 10.21
C SER A 158 14.79 -10.76 10.23
N ASP A 159 14.23 -11.62 11.09
CA ASP A 159 14.56 -13.03 11.26
C ASP A 159 13.62 -13.97 10.49
N PHE A 160 12.69 -13.43 9.68
CA PHE A 160 11.83 -14.25 8.85
C PHE A 160 12.69 -15.03 7.81
N PRO A 161 12.55 -16.36 7.69
CA PRO A 161 13.42 -17.18 6.86
C PRO A 161 13.02 -17.10 5.38
N LEU A 162 13.16 -15.91 4.78
CA LEU A 162 12.64 -15.60 3.45
C LEU A 162 13.24 -16.49 2.35
N ASP A 163 14.54 -16.77 2.44
CA ASP A 163 15.22 -17.60 1.43
C ASP A 163 14.74 -19.05 1.48
N LEU A 164 14.44 -19.60 2.66
CA LEU A 164 13.82 -20.92 2.78
C LEU A 164 12.45 -20.95 2.09
N PHE A 165 11.60 -19.96 2.32
CA PHE A 165 10.31 -19.86 1.65
C PHE A 165 10.45 -19.73 0.13
N ARG A 166 11.41 -18.93 -0.36
CA ARG A 166 11.69 -18.81 -1.80
C ARG A 166 12.15 -20.13 -2.41
N THR A 167 13.04 -20.87 -1.74
CA THR A 167 13.48 -22.19 -2.17
C THR A 167 12.31 -23.18 -2.22
N LYS A 168 11.49 -23.23 -1.16
CA LYS A 168 10.28 -24.07 -1.12
C LYS A 168 9.26 -23.69 -2.19
N TRP A 169 9.10 -22.40 -2.47
CA TRP A 169 8.22 -21.91 -3.55
C TRP A 169 8.72 -22.35 -4.93
N ALA A 170 10.02 -22.19 -5.20
CA ALA A 170 10.64 -22.64 -6.44
C ALA A 170 10.49 -24.16 -6.62
N ASN A 171 10.64 -24.92 -5.53
CA ASN A 171 10.51 -26.38 -5.49
C ASN A 171 9.08 -26.85 -5.19
N ARG A 172 8.05 -26.00 -5.36
CA ARG A 172 6.67 -26.35 -4.97
C ARG A 172 6.08 -27.56 -5.67
N PHE A 173 6.65 -28.01 -6.79
CA PHE A 173 6.24 -29.22 -7.51
C PHE A 173 7.02 -30.48 -7.10
N GLN A 174 8.03 -30.34 -6.24
CA GLN A 174 8.87 -31.43 -5.78
C GLN A 174 8.48 -31.81 -4.34
N ASN A 175 8.45 -33.11 -4.08
CA ASN A 175 8.32 -33.63 -2.72
C ASN A 175 9.70 -33.60 -2.06
N GLU A 176 9.78 -33.01 -0.88
CA GLU A 176 11.00 -32.93 -0.07
C GLU A 176 10.79 -33.68 1.26
N PRO A 177 11.86 -34.23 1.88
CA PRO A 177 11.74 -35.04 3.10
C PRO A 177 11.08 -34.32 4.28
N ASP A 178 11.26 -33.00 4.39
CA ASP A 178 10.73 -32.13 5.44
C ASP A 178 9.33 -31.56 5.10
N ASP A 179 8.69 -31.99 4.01
CA ASP A 179 7.40 -31.42 3.60
C ASP A 179 6.26 -31.66 4.62
N LEU A 180 6.40 -32.68 5.46
CA LEU A 180 5.47 -32.97 6.55
C LEU A 180 5.74 -32.15 7.81
N GLU A 181 6.83 -31.40 7.87
CA GLU A 181 7.16 -30.55 9.01
C GLU A 181 6.41 -29.22 8.96
N ALA A 182 6.24 -28.60 10.13
CA ALA A 182 5.66 -27.27 10.27
C ALA A 182 6.54 -26.22 9.57
N ALA A 183 5.96 -25.45 8.65
CA ALA A 183 6.64 -24.30 8.09
C ALA A 183 6.82 -23.23 9.19
N PRO A 184 8.03 -22.67 9.35
CA PRO A 184 8.33 -21.71 10.39
C PRO A 184 7.50 -20.44 10.22
N ASN A 185 7.15 -19.80 11.33
CA ASN A 185 6.39 -18.53 11.36
C ASN A 185 5.00 -18.57 10.68
N THR A 186 4.44 -19.76 10.49
CA THR A 186 3.05 -19.92 9.98
C THR A 186 2.03 -20.10 11.10
N ARG A 187 0.77 -19.74 10.81
CA ARG A 187 -0.43 -19.83 11.65
C ARG A 187 -1.69 -20.01 10.80
N SER A 188 -2.57 -20.97 11.13
CA SER A 188 -3.83 -21.20 10.39
C SER A 188 -5.11 -21.32 11.21
N GLY A 189 -5.05 -21.70 12.49
CA GLY A 189 -6.26 -22.12 13.21
C GLY A 189 -6.81 -23.49 12.76
N PHE A 190 -6.02 -24.25 12.01
CA PHE A 190 -6.25 -25.64 11.65
C PHE A 190 -5.12 -26.50 12.21
N ALA A 191 -5.34 -27.82 12.24
CA ALA A 191 -4.34 -28.80 12.62
C ALA A 191 -4.20 -29.91 11.57
N TRP A 192 -2.97 -30.40 11.46
CA TRP A 192 -2.59 -31.55 10.67
C TRP A 192 -2.02 -32.62 11.59
N ASN A 193 -2.22 -33.89 11.22
CA ASN A 193 -1.66 -35.01 11.97
C ASN A 193 -0.13 -34.97 11.91
N GLY A 194 0.53 -35.14 13.07
CA GLY A 194 1.99 -35.11 13.17
C GLY A 194 2.61 -33.70 13.14
N VAL A 195 1.81 -32.65 13.05
CA VAL A 195 2.26 -31.25 13.02
C VAL A 195 1.79 -30.54 14.29
N GLU A 196 2.60 -29.60 14.80
CA GLU A 196 2.22 -28.72 15.91
C GLU A 196 0.89 -27.99 15.59
N ASP A 197 0.01 -27.88 16.59
CA ASP A 197 -1.26 -27.18 16.45
C ASP A 197 -1.05 -25.73 15.97
N ASP A 198 -2.03 -25.25 15.21
CA ASP A 198 -2.02 -23.94 14.55
C ASP A 198 -0.91 -23.72 13.51
N ARG A 199 0.01 -24.67 13.26
CA ARG A 199 1.04 -24.54 12.22
C ARG A 199 0.57 -25.10 10.89
N ILE A 200 1.10 -24.56 9.80
CA ILE A 200 0.85 -25.07 8.45
C ILE A 200 2.06 -25.91 8.03
N PRO A 201 1.89 -27.18 7.64
CA PRO A 201 3.00 -27.95 7.09
C PRO A 201 3.40 -27.45 5.70
N TRP A 202 4.65 -27.65 5.33
CA TRP A 202 5.18 -27.26 4.02
C TRP A 202 4.36 -27.84 2.86
N ILE A 203 3.92 -29.10 2.96
CA ILE A 203 3.15 -29.76 1.91
C ILE A 203 1.82 -29.06 1.63
N ALA A 204 1.17 -28.50 2.66
CA ALA A 204 -0.07 -27.74 2.52
C ALA A 204 0.19 -26.36 1.90
N LEU A 205 1.25 -25.66 2.32
CA LEU A 205 1.68 -24.41 1.68
C LEU A 205 1.98 -24.62 0.19
N LYS A 206 2.80 -25.62 -0.14
CA LYS A 206 3.12 -25.95 -1.53
C LYS A 206 1.88 -26.29 -2.35
N SER A 207 0.92 -27.00 -1.78
CA SER A 207 -0.35 -27.29 -2.45
C SER A 207 -1.14 -26.01 -2.76
N ALA A 208 -1.28 -25.12 -1.77
CA ALA A 208 -1.86 -23.80 -1.96
C ALA A 208 -1.13 -23.00 -3.05
N TRP A 209 0.19 -23.00 -3.06
CA TRP A 209 1.01 -22.29 -4.06
C TRP A 209 0.88 -22.83 -5.48
N ARG A 210 0.56 -24.12 -5.65
CA ARG A 210 0.32 -24.72 -6.97
C ARG A 210 -1.06 -24.38 -7.52
N ARG A 211 -2.06 -24.29 -6.64
CA ARG A 211 -3.49 -24.17 -7.02
C ARG A 211 -4.01 -22.73 -6.91
N SER A 212 -3.37 -21.92 -6.08
CA SER A 212 -3.76 -20.55 -5.77
C SER A 212 -2.59 -19.61 -6.07
N ALA A 213 -2.88 -18.54 -6.79
CA ALA A 213 -1.99 -17.39 -6.79
C ALA A 213 -2.40 -16.47 -5.63
N PRO A 214 -1.47 -16.05 -4.75
CA PRO A 214 -1.75 -14.93 -3.88
C PRO A 214 -2.06 -13.67 -4.70
N GLY A 215 -2.71 -12.69 -4.07
CA GLY A 215 -2.99 -11.41 -4.70
C GLY A 215 -1.73 -10.71 -5.23
N VAL A 216 -1.88 -9.67 -6.04
CA VAL A 216 -0.72 -8.95 -6.60
C VAL A 216 0.04 -8.17 -5.52
N CYS A 217 1.37 -8.15 -5.60
CA CYS A 217 2.15 -7.27 -4.74
C CYS A 217 1.77 -5.80 -5.01
N LEU A 218 1.39 -5.09 -3.96
CA LEU A 218 0.98 -3.69 -4.09
C LEU A 218 2.17 -2.74 -4.29
N ASN A 219 3.41 -3.20 -4.20
CA ASN A 219 4.60 -2.34 -4.29
C ASN A 219 5.46 -2.57 -5.53
N CYS A 220 5.56 -3.80 -6.04
CA CYS A 220 6.45 -4.18 -7.13
C CYS A 220 5.85 -5.29 -8.00
N SER A 221 6.56 -5.71 -9.05
CA SER A 221 6.17 -6.82 -9.93
C SER A 221 6.56 -8.21 -9.39
N GLY A 222 7.21 -8.28 -8.23
CA GLY A 222 7.61 -9.54 -7.61
C GLY A 222 6.41 -10.42 -7.28
N GLU A 223 6.54 -11.72 -7.54
CA GLU A 223 5.54 -12.73 -7.23
C GLU A 223 5.48 -12.94 -5.71
N PRO A 224 4.32 -12.71 -5.07
CA PRO A 224 4.15 -13.05 -3.67
C PRO A 224 3.85 -14.54 -3.50
N PHE A 225 3.95 -15.02 -2.28
CA PHE A 225 3.55 -16.37 -1.89
C PHE A 225 2.79 -16.37 -0.57
N TRP A 226 1.81 -17.26 -0.44
CA TRP A 226 1.07 -17.46 0.81
C TRP A 226 2.01 -17.89 1.93
N THR A 227 1.80 -17.34 3.12
CA THR A 227 2.54 -17.72 4.34
C THR A 227 1.61 -18.10 5.48
N ASN A 228 0.40 -17.55 5.48
CA ASN A 228 -0.67 -17.90 6.40
C ASN A 228 -1.98 -18.01 5.63
N PHE A 229 -2.79 -19.02 5.97
CA PHE A 229 -4.17 -19.14 5.53
C PHE A 229 -4.96 -19.87 6.62
N GLY A 230 -6.22 -19.50 6.82
CA GLY A 230 -7.13 -20.22 7.71
C GLY A 230 -8.02 -19.32 8.57
N LEU A 231 -8.56 -19.88 9.64
CA LEU A 231 -9.51 -19.24 10.56
C LEU A 231 -8.89 -19.13 11.96
N ARG A 232 -8.24 -18.00 12.23
CA ARG A 232 -7.56 -17.77 13.51
C ARG A 232 -8.51 -17.26 14.57
N GLN A 233 -8.29 -17.68 15.80
CA GLN A 233 -8.96 -17.11 16.97
C GLN A 233 -8.47 -15.68 17.20
N THR A 234 -9.38 -14.71 17.16
CA THR A 234 -9.11 -13.28 17.36
C THR A 234 -9.68 -12.75 18.68
N GLY A 235 -10.43 -13.58 19.40
CA GLY A 235 -10.94 -13.30 20.74
C GLY A 235 -11.46 -14.57 21.40
N MET A 236 -12.00 -14.45 22.61
CA MET A 236 -12.48 -15.63 23.36
C MET A 236 -13.55 -16.43 22.59
N PHE A 237 -14.42 -15.74 21.83
CA PHE A 237 -15.52 -16.36 21.07
C PHE A 237 -15.47 -16.07 19.57
N ASN A 238 -14.46 -15.33 19.11
CA ASN A 238 -14.39 -14.84 17.73
C ASN A 238 -13.24 -15.47 16.98
N ARG A 239 -13.52 -15.81 15.72
CA ARG A 239 -12.54 -16.27 14.74
C ARG A 239 -12.67 -15.44 13.49
N SER A 240 -11.56 -15.25 12.80
CA SER A 240 -11.52 -14.43 11.59
C SER A 240 -10.62 -15.08 10.54
N PRO A 241 -10.96 -14.96 9.24
CA PRO A 241 -10.05 -15.33 8.17
C PRO A 241 -8.69 -14.65 8.35
N CYS A 242 -7.62 -15.42 8.23
CA CYS A 242 -6.26 -14.93 8.30
C CYS A 242 -5.50 -15.45 7.09
N PHE A 243 -5.51 -14.65 6.04
CA PHE A 243 -4.77 -14.90 4.81
C PHE A 243 -3.67 -13.87 4.72
N GLU A 244 -2.43 -14.33 4.68
CA GLU A 244 -1.26 -13.45 4.59
C GLU A 244 -0.30 -13.96 3.54
N TYR A 245 0.18 -13.05 2.69
CA TYR A 245 1.18 -13.34 1.69
C TYR A 245 2.34 -12.36 1.82
N ILE A 246 3.53 -12.84 1.46
CA ILE A 246 4.76 -12.04 1.47
C ILE A 246 5.23 -11.86 0.05
N CYS A 247 5.63 -10.64 -0.30
CA CYS A 247 6.40 -10.42 -1.51
C CYS A 247 7.88 -10.57 -1.21
N GLY A 248 8.53 -11.53 -1.87
CA GLY A 248 9.96 -11.76 -1.71
C GLY A 248 10.81 -10.55 -2.12
N GLU A 249 10.38 -9.74 -3.08
CA GLU A 249 11.18 -8.61 -3.57
C GLU A 249 11.15 -7.40 -2.62
N CYS A 250 9.94 -6.92 -2.28
CA CYS A 250 9.82 -5.74 -1.41
C CYS A 250 9.85 -6.08 0.08
N CYS A 251 9.91 -7.36 0.45
CA CYS A 251 9.96 -7.84 1.83
C CYS A 251 8.79 -7.30 2.67
N ARG A 252 7.59 -7.26 2.08
CA ARG A 252 6.37 -6.81 2.75
C ARG A 252 5.38 -7.96 2.88
N LEU A 253 4.77 -8.03 4.06
CA LEU A 253 3.64 -8.87 4.38
C LEU A 253 2.35 -8.10 4.13
N PHE A 254 1.43 -8.76 3.44
CA PHE A 254 0.12 -8.25 3.12
C PHE A 254 -0.93 -9.17 3.72
N ARG A 255 -2.03 -8.58 4.18
CA ARG A 255 -3.22 -9.32 4.57
C ARG A 255 -4.21 -9.32 3.42
N ASP A 256 -4.79 -10.48 3.16
CA ASP A 256 -5.91 -10.63 2.24
C ASP A 256 -7.19 -10.81 3.05
N GLU A 257 -8.06 -9.81 2.99
CA GLU A 257 -9.37 -9.83 3.66
C GLU A 257 -10.49 -10.23 2.69
N SER A 258 -10.18 -10.53 1.43
CA SER A 258 -11.18 -10.87 0.41
C SER A 258 -11.75 -12.28 0.59
N VAL A 259 -10.97 -13.21 1.16
CA VAL A 259 -11.41 -14.59 1.41
C VAL A 259 -12.36 -14.62 2.62
N LYS A 260 -13.65 -14.87 2.37
CA LYS A 260 -14.68 -14.99 3.41
C LYS A 260 -15.02 -16.45 3.73
N ASP A 261 -15.16 -17.28 2.70
CA ASP A 261 -15.35 -18.72 2.86
C ASP A 261 -14.00 -19.44 2.93
N VAL A 262 -13.46 -19.53 4.15
CA VAL A 262 -12.17 -20.17 4.37
C VAL A 262 -12.23 -21.68 4.11
N ARG A 263 -13.34 -22.34 4.44
CA ARG A 263 -13.46 -23.79 4.26
C ARG A 263 -13.54 -24.14 2.78
N GLY A 264 -14.35 -23.42 2.01
CA GLY A 264 -14.39 -23.54 0.55
C GLY A 264 -13.03 -23.29 -0.07
N TRP A 265 -12.32 -22.24 0.37
CA TRP A 265 -10.96 -21.96 -0.09
C TRP A 265 -10.00 -23.13 0.16
N ILE A 266 -10.03 -23.74 1.35
CA ILE A 266 -9.18 -24.90 1.68
C ILE A 266 -9.47 -26.09 0.77
N VAL A 267 -10.76 -26.39 0.53
CA VAL A 267 -11.16 -27.51 -0.33
C VAL A 267 -10.71 -27.30 -1.78
N GLU A 268 -10.83 -26.07 -2.28
CA GLU A 268 -10.45 -25.70 -3.65
C GLU A 268 -8.93 -25.67 -3.86
N ASN A 269 -8.20 -25.12 -2.88
CA ASN A 269 -6.79 -24.77 -3.05
C ASN A 269 -5.81 -25.78 -2.42
N LEU A 270 -6.29 -26.77 -1.64
CA LEU A 270 -5.46 -27.87 -1.13
C LEU A 270 -5.83 -29.22 -1.76
N ASP A 271 -4.81 -29.99 -2.13
CA ASP A 271 -4.94 -31.38 -2.54
C ASP A 271 -5.60 -32.19 -1.41
N GLU A 272 -6.45 -33.16 -1.75
CA GLU A 272 -7.25 -33.91 -0.77
C GLU A 272 -6.41 -34.54 0.34
N GLY A 273 -5.27 -35.14 -0.01
CA GLY A 273 -4.37 -35.80 0.95
C GLY A 273 -3.59 -34.85 1.87
N VAL A 274 -3.68 -33.54 1.69
CA VAL A 274 -2.92 -32.54 2.48
C VAL A 274 -3.82 -31.53 3.20
N ARG A 275 -5.14 -31.75 3.15
CA ARG A 275 -6.12 -30.96 3.90
C ARG A 275 -5.94 -31.13 5.41
N PRO A 276 -6.32 -30.13 6.22
CA PRO A 276 -6.26 -30.25 7.67
C PRO A 276 -7.17 -31.38 8.16
N SER A 277 -6.75 -32.07 9.22
CA SER A 277 -7.55 -33.13 9.85
C SER A 277 -8.59 -32.57 10.82
N ASP A 278 -8.28 -31.40 11.39
CA ASP A 278 -9.05 -30.78 12.45
C ASP A 278 -9.00 -29.25 12.35
N GLU A 279 -10.01 -28.63 12.90
CA GLU A 279 -10.09 -27.21 13.18
C GLU A 279 -9.73 -26.94 14.63
N ILE A 280 -8.95 -25.89 14.90
CA ILE A 280 -8.65 -25.47 16.28
C ILE A 280 -9.72 -24.48 16.73
N ILE A 281 -10.55 -24.93 17.67
CA ILE A 281 -11.63 -24.14 18.28
C ILE A 281 -11.39 -24.09 19.78
N TRP A 282 -11.12 -22.88 20.29
CA TRP A 282 -10.83 -22.65 21.72
C TRP A 282 -9.70 -23.54 22.25
N GLY A 283 -8.65 -23.70 21.45
CA GLY A 283 -7.48 -24.55 21.78
C GLY A 283 -7.75 -26.05 21.73
N ARG A 284 -8.87 -26.49 21.14
CA ARG A 284 -9.20 -27.91 20.98
C ARG A 284 -9.36 -28.27 19.51
N ARG A 285 -8.85 -29.45 19.13
CA ARG A 285 -9.10 -30.06 17.82
C ARG A 285 -10.56 -30.48 17.72
N VAL A 286 -11.25 -29.97 16.70
CA VAL A 286 -12.61 -30.36 16.31
C VAL A 286 -12.52 -30.91 14.90
N LYS A 287 -13.07 -32.10 14.66
CA LYS A 287 -12.95 -32.76 13.36
C LYS A 287 -13.38 -31.86 12.22
N TRP A 288 -12.51 -31.72 11.23
CA TRP A 288 -12.81 -31.03 9.99
C TRP A 288 -13.85 -31.85 9.23
N GLN A 289 -15.04 -31.27 9.01
CA GLN A 289 -16.13 -31.84 8.22
C GLN A 289 -16.12 -31.22 6.82
#